data_AF-A0A1W9I1Y7-F1
#
_entry.id   AF-A0A1W9I1Y7-F1
#
_cell.length_a   1.000
_cell.length_b   1.000
_cell.length_c   1.000
_cell.angle_alpha   90.00
_cell.angle_beta   90.00
_cell.angle_gamma   90.00
#
_symmetry.space_group_name_H-M   'P 1'
#
loop_
_entity.id
_entity.type
_entity.pdbx_description
1 polymer ?
#
loop_
_entity_poly.entity_id
_entity_poly.type
_entity_poly.pdbx_seq_one_letter_code
_entity_poly.pdbx_strand_id
1 'polypeptide(L)'
;MVSSEIDSLDMWLRNAPVRNVKYRFELLETALQTSRQGLSVLHCPDFIVNLHNEQVKANLQLQKLPFPSNYKSPKPTKVFLVARKGSPVFFFEGKFAKFMRSL
;
A
#
# COMPACT_ATOMS: atom_id res chain seq x y z
N MET A 1 14.00 -9.64 -8.43
CA MET A 1 14.16 -8.51 -9.36
C MET A 1 13.44 -7.33 -8.73
N VAL A 2 14.16 -6.48 -7.99
CA VAL A 2 13.59 -5.27 -7.37
C VAL A 2 13.24 -4.33 -8.53
N SER A 3 11.98 -3.93 -8.63
CA SER A 3 11.56 -2.95 -9.66
C SER A 3 12.39 -1.68 -9.49
N SER A 4 13.14 -1.31 -10.51
CA SER A 4 14.13 -0.22 -10.53
C SER A 4 13.55 1.19 -10.38
N GLU A 5 12.26 1.33 -10.09
CA GLU A 5 11.52 2.60 -10.02
C GLU A 5 11.13 3.02 -8.60
N ILE A 6 11.34 2.14 -7.60
CA ILE A 6 10.90 2.30 -6.22
C ILE A 6 12.11 2.43 -5.29
N ASP A 7 12.17 3.51 -4.51
CA ASP A 7 13.29 3.77 -3.59
C ASP A 7 12.99 3.38 -2.12
N SER A 8 11.76 3.04 -1.76
CA SER A 8 11.39 2.74 -0.37
C SER A 8 10.20 1.79 -0.21
N LEU A 9 10.05 1.25 1.01
CA LEU A 9 9.03 0.25 1.37
C LEU A 9 7.59 0.74 1.12
N ASP A 10 7.37 2.05 1.24
CA ASP A 10 6.08 2.71 0.97
C ASP A 10 5.84 2.99 -0.52
N MET A 11 6.69 2.45 -1.39
CA MET A 11 6.52 2.49 -2.85
C MET A 11 6.49 3.91 -3.44
N TRP A 12 7.08 4.89 -2.74
CA TRP A 12 7.26 6.23 -3.28
C TRP A 12 8.18 6.19 -4.50
N LEU A 13 7.75 6.82 -5.60
CA LEU A 13 8.51 6.79 -6.86
C LEU A 13 9.78 7.62 -6.74
N ARG A 14 10.87 7.14 -7.35
CA ARG A 14 12.12 7.91 -7.45
C ARG A 14 11.94 9.28 -8.13
N ASN A 15 11.06 9.34 -9.13
CA ASN A 15 10.79 10.55 -9.90
C ASN A 15 9.64 11.40 -9.31
N ALA A 16 9.14 11.09 -8.12
CA ALA A 16 8.12 11.89 -7.42
C ALA A 16 8.76 13.11 -6.72
N PRO A 17 7.97 14.07 -6.21
CA PRO A 17 8.55 15.22 -5.53
C PRO A 17 9.30 14.81 -4.27
N VAL A 18 10.27 15.63 -3.90
CA VAL A 18 11.03 15.47 -2.65
C VAL A 18 10.04 15.56 -1.48
N ARG A 19 10.03 14.52 -0.65
CA ARG A 19 9.17 14.44 0.53
C ARG A 19 9.93 14.86 1.77
N ASN A 20 9.21 15.49 2.71
CA ASN A 20 9.72 15.74 4.04
C ASN A 20 9.43 14.52 4.93
N VAL A 21 10.44 13.67 5.15
CA VAL A 21 10.30 12.45 5.96
C VAL A 21 10.46 12.79 7.44
N LYS A 22 9.34 13.02 8.14
CA LYS A 22 9.32 13.29 9.58
C LYS A 22 9.47 12.02 10.43
N TYR A 23 8.91 10.91 9.97
CA TYR A 23 8.90 9.62 10.68
C TYR A 23 9.24 8.49 9.73
N ARG A 24 9.87 7.44 10.27
CA ARG A 24 10.06 6.15 9.60
C ARG A 24 9.56 5.07 10.52
N PHE A 25 8.64 4.26 10.02
CA PHE A 25 8.03 3.16 10.77
C PHE A 25 8.35 1.85 10.08
N GLU A 26 8.59 0.81 10.87
CA GLU A 26 8.75 -0.56 10.38
C GLU A 26 7.38 -1.25 10.18
N LEU A 27 6.40 -0.87 11.00
CA LEU A 27 5.05 -1.42 10.96
C LEU A 27 4.08 -0.46 10.29
N LEU A 28 3.32 -0.99 9.32
CA LEU A 28 2.27 -0.27 8.61
C LEU A 28 1.17 0.21 9.57
N GLU A 29 0.81 -0.59 10.57
CA GLU A 29 -0.21 -0.24 11.56
C GLU A 29 0.15 1.05 12.31
N THR A 30 1.40 1.20 12.75
CA THR A 30 1.87 2.41 13.41
C THR A 30 1.79 3.63 12.48
N ALA A 31 2.09 3.45 11.20
CA ALA A 31 1.97 4.52 10.20
C ALA A 31 0.50 4.96 10.01
N LEU A 32 -0.42 3.99 9.86
CA LEU A 32 -1.86 4.26 9.74
C LEU A 32 -2.39 5.00 10.98
N GLN A 33 -2.03 4.52 12.17
CA GLN A 33 -2.43 5.13 13.44
C GLN A 33 -1.92 6.57 13.61
N THR A 34 -0.68 6.83 13.20
CA THR A 34 -0.10 8.17 13.27
C THR A 34 -0.78 9.12 12.27
N SER A 35 -1.08 8.62 11.07
CA SER A 35 -1.72 9.43 10.03
C SER A 35 -3.18 9.76 10.32
N ARG A 36 -3.97 8.84 10.88
CA ARG A 36 -5.35 9.16 11.27
C ARG A 36 -5.46 10.17 12.40
N GLN A 37 -4.39 10.35 13.18
CA GLN A 37 -4.30 11.41 14.20
C GLN A 37 -3.92 12.78 13.59
N GLY A 38 -3.72 12.86 12.28
CA GLY A 38 -3.34 14.10 11.59
C GLY A 38 -1.87 14.48 11.76
N LEU A 39 -1.01 13.59 12.26
CA LEU A 39 0.40 13.88 12.53
C LEU A 39 1.32 13.65 11.31
N SER A 40 0.87 12.87 10.33
CA SER A 40 1.62 12.54 9.13
C SER A 40 0.73 12.21 7.94
N VAL A 41 1.30 12.27 6.74
CA VAL A 41 0.71 11.70 5.51
C VAL A 41 1.51 10.46 5.11
N LEU A 42 0.84 9.49 4.49
CA LEU A 42 1.47 8.24 4.07
C LEU A 42 1.03 7.88 2.64
N HIS A 43 1.92 7.24 1.89
CA HIS A 43 1.61 6.70 0.56
C HIS A 43 1.33 5.21 0.68
N CYS A 44 0.15 4.75 0.26
CA CYS A 44 -0.30 3.39 0.49
C CYS A 44 -1.38 2.97 -0.53
N PRO A 45 -1.48 1.66 -0.86
CA PRO A 45 -2.56 1.15 -1.69
C PRO A 45 -3.96 1.43 -1.14
N ASP A 46 -4.90 1.72 -2.03
CA ASP A 46 -6.29 2.05 -1.68
C ASP A 46 -6.96 0.93 -0.86
N PHE A 47 -6.70 -0.35 -1.14
CA PHE A 47 -7.31 -1.47 -0.42
C PHE A 47 -6.95 -1.51 1.07
N ILE A 48 -5.74 -1.08 1.43
CA ILE A 48 -5.30 -1.01 2.84
C ILE A 48 -6.05 0.12 3.55
N VAL A 49 -6.17 1.27 2.89
CA VAL A 49 -6.88 2.44 3.42
C VAL A 49 -8.36 2.12 3.62
N ASN A 50 -8.98 1.44 2.64
CA ASN A 50 -10.37 1.01 2.72
C ASN A 50 -10.58 0.05 3.90
N LEU A 51 -9.76 -0.99 4.03
CA LEU A 51 -9.84 -1.93 5.15
C LEU A 51 -9.63 -1.25 6.50
N HIS A 52 -8.69 -0.31 6.59
CA HIS A 52 -8.47 0.47 7.82
C HIS A 52 -9.70 1.32 8.16
N ASN A 53 -10.27 2.01 7.17
CA ASN A 53 -11.42 2.90 7.35
C ASN A 53 -12.69 2.17 7.78
N GLU A 54 -12.86 0.90 7.39
CA GLU A 54 -13.95 0.02 7.85
C GLU A 54 -13.86 -0.28 9.36
N GLN A 55 -12.67 -0.23 9.95
CA GLN A 55 -12.41 -0.61 11.34
C GLN A 55 -12.37 0.57 12.33
N VAL A 56 -12.43 1.81 11.83
CA VAL A 56 -12.33 3.02 12.65
C VAL A 56 -13.57 3.90 12.55
N LYS A 57 -13.76 4.77 13.55
CA LYS A 57 -14.85 5.77 13.54
C LYS A 57 -14.68 6.74 12.37
N ALA A 58 -15.78 7.24 11.82
CA ALA A 58 -15.78 8.14 10.66
C ALA A 58 -14.87 9.37 10.81
N ASN A 59 -14.76 9.93 12.01
CA ASN A 59 -13.89 11.09 12.30
C ASN A 59 -12.39 10.75 12.35
N LEU A 60 -12.03 9.47 12.29
CA LEU A 60 -10.66 8.96 12.28
C LEU A 60 -10.33 8.23 10.97
N GLN A 61 -11.21 8.31 9.98
CA GLN A 61 -10.95 7.73 8.68
C GLN A 61 -9.90 8.55 7.94
N LEU A 62 -8.99 7.83 7.27
CA LEU A 62 -8.00 8.41 6.39
C LEU A 62 -8.69 8.93 5.12
N GLN A 63 -8.24 10.08 4.65
CA GLN A 63 -8.74 10.72 3.43
C GLN A 63 -7.66 10.72 2.35
N LYS A 64 -8.09 10.51 1.10
CA LYS A 64 -7.19 10.54 -0.06
C LYS A 64 -6.80 11.98 -0.36
N LEU A 65 -5.50 12.24 -0.39
CA LEU A 65 -4.95 13.52 -0.86
C LEU A 65 -4.66 13.45 -2.36
N PRO A 66 -4.80 14.56 -3.09
CA PRO A 66 -4.43 14.61 -4.50
C PRO A 66 -2.94 14.35 -4.67
N PHE A 67 -2.60 13.56 -5.68
CA PHE A 67 -1.20 13.39 -6.06
C PHE A 67 -0.68 14.68 -6.70
N PRO A 68 0.59 15.07 -6.49
CA PRO A 68 1.16 16.29 -7.07
C PRO A 68 0.99 16.36 -8.60
N SER A 69 0.40 17.45 -9.09
CA SER A 69 -0.10 17.58 -10.48
C SER A 69 0.97 17.44 -11.56
N ASN A 70 2.22 17.79 -11.26
CA ASN A 70 3.33 17.75 -12.23
C ASN A 70 4.02 16.37 -12.29
N TYR A 71 3.50 15.39 -11.57
CA TYR A 71 4.11 14.08 -11.42
C TYR A 71 3.18 12.99 -11.92
N LYS A 72 3.76 11.98 -12.58
CA LYS A 72 3.01 10.80 -13.00
C LYS A 72 2.48 10.11 -11.75
N SER A 73 1.17 9.92 -11.70
CA SER A 73 0.56 9.12 -10.64
C SER A 73 1.18 7.73 -10.60
N PRO A 74 1.41 7.18 -9.40
CA PRO A 74 1.96 5.85 -9.25
C PRO A 74 1.04 4.83 -9.90
N LYS A 75 1.64 3.89 -10.63
CA LYS A 75 0.91 2.76 -11.19
C LYS A 75 0.41 1.87 -10.06
N PRO A 76 -0.74 1.20 -10.22
CA PRO A 76 -1.20 0.20 -9.27
C PRO A 76 -0.12 -0.84 -9.00
N THR A 77 0.07 -1.17 -7.73
CA THR A 77 1.02 -2.20 -7.31
C THR A 77 0.58 -3.55 -7.84
N LYS A 78 1.46 -4.26 -8.53
CA LYS A 78 1.20 -5.65 -8.95
C LYS A 78 1.50 -6.58 -7.78
N VAL A 79 0.48 -7.28 -7.32
CA VAL A 79 0.61 -8.34 -6.29
C VAL A 79 0.67 -9.68 -6.99
N PHE A 80 1.62 -10.53 -6.58
CA PHE A 80 1.82 -11.85 -7.16
C PHE A 80 1.68 -12.92 -6.08
N LEU A 81 1.01 -14.01 -6.43
CA LEU A 81 1.11 -15.25 -5.66
C LEU A 81 2.34 -16.01 -6.14
N VAL A 82 3.26 -16.29 -5.22
CA VAL A 82 4.52 -16.97 -5.51
C VAL A 82 4.47 -18.35 -4.89
N ALA A 83 4.67 -19.37 -5.71
CA ALA A 83 4.78 -20.76 -5.29
C ALA A 83 6.13 -21.34 -5.72
N ARG A 84 6.68 -22.26 -4.91
CA ARG A 84 7.93 -22.95 -5.29
C ARG A 84 7.64 -23.93 -6.42
N LYS A 85 8.49 -23.92 -7.45
CA LYS A 85 8.42 -24.86 -8.58
C LYS A 85 8.43 -26.30 -8.04
N GLY A 86 7.43 -27.10 -8.41
CA GLY A 86 7.26 -28.49 -7.95
C GLY A 86 6.46 -28.65 -6.66
N SER A 87 5.95 -27.57 -6.05
CA SER A 87 4.98 -27.70 -4.96
C SER A 87 3.69 -28.31 -5.52
N PRO A 88 3.03 -29.21 -4.78
CA PRO A 88 1.72 -29.71 -5.19
C PRO A 88 0.77 -28.52 -5.31
N VAL A 89 0.15 -28.35 -6.47
CA VAL A 89 -0.85 -27.31 -6.70
C VAL A 89 -2.05 -27.67 -5.84
N PHE A 90 -2.23 -26.97 -4.72
CA PHE A 90 -3.37 -27.22 -3.86
C PHE A 90 -4.63 -26.67 -4.54
N PHE A 91 -5.74 -27.42 -4.47
CA PHE A 91 -7.06 -26.97 -4.95
C PHE A 91 -7.47 -25.60 -4.36
N PHE A 92 -6.94 -25.27 -3.17
CA PHE A 92 -7.19 -24.02 -2.48
C PHE A 92 -6.51 -22.81 -3.15
N GLU A 93 -5.39 -22.98 -3.87
CA GLU A 93 -4.64 -21.88 -4.47
C GLU A 93 -5.47 -21.12 -5.51
N GLY A 94 -6.25 -21.83 -6.33
CA GLY A 94 -7.13 -21.21 -7.32
C GLY A 94 -8.25 -20.39 -6.68
N LYS A 95 -8.87 -20.91 -5.60
CA LYS A 95 -9.89 -20.18 -4.83
C LYS A 95 -9.30 -18.97 -4.12
N PHE A 96 -8.15 -19.14 -3.49
CA PHE A 96 -7.43 -18.08 -2.81
C PHE A 96 -7.01 -16.97 -3.78
N ALA A 97 -6.48 -17.31 -4.95
CA ALA A 97 -6.15 -16.35 -6.00
C ALA A 97 -7.37 -15.59 -6.54
N LYS A 98 -8.54 -16.24 -6.58
CA LYS A 98 -9.79 -15.57 -6.97
C LYS A 98 -10.25 -14.58 -5.90
N PHE A 99 -10.17 -14.96 -4.63
CA PHE A 99 -10.48 -14.08 -3.49
C PHE A 99 -9.53 -12.88 -3.39
N MET A 100 -8.22 -13.10 -3.50
CA MET A 100 -7.23 -12.01 -3.47
C MET A 100 -7.38 -11.00 -4.61
N ARG A 101 -8.09 -11.35 -5.70
CA ARG A 101 -8.43 -10.44 -6.80
C ARG A 101 -9.71 -9.65 -6.59
N SER A 102 -10.55 -10.03 -5.62
CA SER A 102 -11.78 -9.32 -5.27
C SER A 102 -11.63 -8.35 -4.11
N LEU A 103 -10.49 -8.37 -3.42
CA LEU A 103 -10.07 -7.36 -2.44
C LEU A 103 -9.54 -6.12 -3.16
#